data_AF-A0A9W8GX94-F1
#
_entry.id   AF-A0A9W8GX94-F1
#
_cell.length_a   1.000
_cell.length_b   1.000
_cell.length_c   1.000
_cell.angle_alpha   90.00
_cell.angle_beta   90.00
_cell.angle_gamma   90.00
#
_symmetry.space_group_name_H-M   'P 1'
#
loop_
_entity.id
_entity.type
_entity.pdbx_description
1 polymer ?
#
loop_
_entity_poly.entity_id
_entity_poly.type
_entity_poly.pdbx_seq_one_letter_code
_entity_poly.pdbx_strand_id
1 'polypeptide(L)'
;MAGQPDLDAEKIVAARTMNEFNEAYAVKVFGYESAEQLNVSGSSVHYLKNIKVPTLFINALNDPICDKSTIPYEEIANNPYLLLAHTKYGGHLAYFEGLGLKPWLPKQLAQFVQAMVEWK
;
A
#
# COMPACT_ATOMS: atom_id res chain seq x y z
N MET A 1 14.54 -19.06 22.90
CA MET A 1 14.83 -17.82 22.15
C MET A 1 15.46 -18.26 20.85
N ALA A 2 14.80 -18.05 19.71
CA ALA A 2 15.46 -18.32 18.43
C ALA A 2 16.75 -17.49 18.38
N GLY A 3 17.88 -18.12 18.06
CA GLY A 3 19.17 -17.43 17.93
C GLY A 3 19.06 -16.31 16.90
N GLN A 4 19.94 -15.32 16.99
CA GLN A 4 20.00 -14.26 15.98
C GLN A 4 20.15 -14.90 14.59
N PRO A 5 19.30 -14.53 13.62
CA PRO A 5 19.39 -15.07 12.27
C PRO A 5 20.73 -14.68 11.65
N ASP A 6 21.33 -15.60 10.88
CA ASP A 6 22.57 -15.34 10.16
C ASP A 6 22.29 -14.42 8.96
N LEU A 7 22.64 -13.14 9.10
CA LEU A 7 22.37 -12.09 8.13
C LEU A 7 23.62 -11.81 7.29
N ASP A 8 23.42 -11.78 5.98
CA ASP A 8 24.46 -11.44 5.00
C ASP A 8 24.38 -9.94 4.70
N ALA A 9 25.21 -9.16 5.38
CA ALA A 9 25.19 -7.70 5.26
C ALA A 9 25.51 -7.22 3.83
N GLU A 10 26.36 -7.94 3.09
CA GLU A 10 26.72 -7.58 1.71
C GLU A 10 25.51 -7.75 0.79
N LYS A 11 24.76 -8.86 0.91
CA LYS A 11 23.52 -9.06 0.15
C LYS A 11 22.47 -8.02 0.48
N ILE A 12 22.31 -7.67 1.76
CA ILE A 12 21.33 -6.67 2.18
C ILE A 12 21.66 -5.29 1.57
N VAL A 13 22.93 -4.87 1.60
CA VAL A 13 23.37 -3.59 1.03
C VAL A 13 23.36 -3.62 -0.51
N ALA A 14 23.59 -4.79 -1.12
CA ALA A 14 23.57 -4.97 -2.57
C ALA A 14 22.15 -5.02 -3.17
N ALA A 15 21.10 -5.16 -2.36
CA ALA A 15 19.72 -5.19 -2.84
C ALA A 15 19.38 -3.95 -3.68
N ARG A 16 18.64 -4.17 -4.76
CA ARG A 16 18.15 -3.15 -5.71
C ARG A 16 16.64 -3.08 -5.75
N THR A 17 15.95 -4.08 -5.21
CA THR A 17 14.49 -4.14 -5.11
C THR A 17 14.05 -4.42 -3.68
N MET A 18 12.80 -4.03 -3.35
CA MET A 18 12.20 -4.37 -2.06
C MET A 18 12.13 -5.88 -1.84
N ASN A 19 11.89 -6.65 -2.92
CA ASN A 19 11.84 -8.10 -2.85
C ASN A 19 13.22 -8.70 -2.48
N GLU A 20 14.30 -8.25 -3.12
CA GLU A 20 15.66 -8.67 -2.78
C GLU A 20 16.04 -8.33 -1.33
N PHE A 21 15.67 -7.13 -0.87
CA PHE A 21 15.88 -6.73 0.52
C PHE A 21 15.10 -7.63 1.49
N ASN A 22 13.82 -7.87 1.21
CA ASN A 22 12.97 -8.73 2.04
C ASN A 22 13.52 -10.17 2.09
N GLU A 23 13.97 -10.71 0.96
CA GLU A 23 14.56 -12.04 0.88
C GLU A 23 15.86 -12.15 1.70
N ALA A 24 16.73 -11.14 1.61
CA ALA A 24 18.02 -11.14 2.30
C ALA A 24 17.89 -10.87 3.82
N TYR A 25 16.87 -10.12 4.24
CA TYR A 25 16.70 -9.65 5.62
C TYR A 25 15.39 -10.13 6.26
N ALA A 26 14.25 -9.62 5.79
CA ALA A 26 12.97 -9.75 6.48
C ALA A 26 12.51 -11.20 6.62
N VAL A 27 12.70 -12.01 5.58
CA VAL A 27 12.39 -13.46 5.57
C VAL A 27 13.13 -14.17 6.71
N LYS A 28 14.43 -13.89 6.87
CA LYS A 28 15.26 -14.49 7.91
C LYS A 28 14.91 -14.00 9.31
N VAL A 29 14.65 -12.70 9.45
CA VAL A 29 14.32 -12.08 10.73
C VAL A 29 12.97 -12.53 11.27
N PHE A 30 11.98 -12.65 10.40
CA PHE A 30 10.63 -13.02 10.78
C PHE A 30 10.34 -14.52 10.61
N GLY A 31 11.28 -15.31 10.09
CA GLY A 31 11.16 -16.76 9.96
C GLY A 31 10.18 -17.21 8.89
N TYR A 32 10.05 -16.46 7.80
CA TYR A 32 9.28 -16.88 6.62
C TYR A 32 10.15 -17.74 5.69
N GLU A 33 9.51 -18.47 4.78
CA GLU A 33 10.15 -19.29 3.75
C GLU A 33 10.57 -18.48 2.52
N SER A 34 9.86 -17.37 2.24
CA SER A 34 10.12 -16.50 1.10
C SER A 34 9.54 -15.10 1.30
N ALA A 35 10.02 -14.13 0.51
CA ALA A 35 9.47 -12.76 0.50
C ALA A 35 8.00 -12.74 0.06
N GLU A 36 7.59 -13.69 -0.80
CA GLU A 36 6.19 -13.87 -1.17
C GLU A 36 5.34 -14.27 0.03
N GLN A 37 5.77 -15.28 0.79
CA GLN A 37 5.04 -15.72 1.98
C GLN A 37 4.95 -14.59 3.03
N LEU A 38 6.04 -13.84 3.21
CA LEU A 38 6.07 -12.63 4.02
C LEU A 38 5.02 -11.61 3.55
N ASN A 39 4.98 -11.31 2.26
CA ASN A 39 4.03 -10.35 1.68
C ASN A 39 2.57 -10.82 1.84
N VAL A 40 2.27 -12.07 1.51
CA VAL A 40 0.92 -12.64 1.65
C VAL A 40 0.47 -12.61 3.10
N SER A 41 1.35 -12.95 4.04
CA SER A 41 1.05 -12.97 5.48
C SER A 41 0.88 -11.57 6.05
N GLY A 42 1.70 -10.62 5.60
CA GLY A 42 1.64 -9.22 6.02
C GLY A 42 0.56 -8.39 5.31
N SER A 43 -0.08 -8.93 4.28
CA SER A 43 -1.03 -8.18 3.47
C SER A 43 -2.32 -7.86 4.23
N SER A 44 -2.71 -6.59 4.21
CA SER A 44 -3.98 -6.14 4.77
C SER A 44 -5.20 -6.55 3.93
N VAL A 45 -4.98 -7.06 2.70
CA VAL A 45 -6.05 -7.38 1.74
C VAL A 45 -7.10 -8.33 2.34
N HIS A 46 -6.64 -9.31 3.15
CA HIS A 46 -7.48 -10.35 3.77
C HIS A 46 -8.53 -9.79 4.75
N TYR A 47 -8.31 -8.57 5.23
CA TYR A 47 -9.18 -7.91 6.22
C TYR A 47 -10.13 -6.90 5.59
N LEU A 48 -9.99 -6.57 4.30
CA LEU A 48 -10.82 -5.56 3.64
C LEU A 48 -12.32 -5.88 3.70
N LYS A 49 -12.69 -7.17 3.59
CA LYS A 49 -14.07 -7.66 3.74
C LYS A 49 -14.73 -7.32 5.09
N ASN A 50 -13.92 -7.09 6.12
CA ASN A 50 -14.40 -6.83 7.48
C ASN A 50 -14.65 -5.34 7.74
N ILE A 51 -14.23 -4.43 6.85
CA ILE A 51 -14.46 -3.00 7.01
C ILE A 51 -15.97 -2.70 6.88
N LYS A 52 -16.53 -2.00 7.88
CA LYS A 52 -17.95 -1.60 7.97
C LYS A 52 -18.16 -0.10 8.08
N VAL A 53 -17.11 0.68 7.85
CA VAL A 53 -17.16 2.16 7.83
C VAL A 53 -16.76 2.64 6.43
N PRO A 54 -17.42 3.67 5.88
CA PRO A 54 -17.05 4.22 4.59
C PRO A 54 -15.57 4.55 4.55
N THR A 55 -14.84 3.96 3.59
CA THR A 55 -13.39 4.08 3.49
C THR A 55 -12.99 4.35 2.05
N LEU A 56 -12.23 5.43 1.84
CA LEU A 56 -11.71 5.82 0.55
C LEU A 56 -10.24 5.40 0.41
N PHE A 57 -9.96 4.58 -0.60
CA PHE A 57 -8.62 4.25 -1.07
C PHE A 57 -8.23 5.19 -2.21
N ILE A 58 -7.05 5.79 -2.12
CA ILE A 58 -6.48 6.61 -3.19
C ILE A 58 -5.12 6.04 -3.60
N ASN A 59 -4.96 5.68 -4.88
CA ASN A 59 -3.72 5.12 -5.42
C ASN A 59 -3.35 5.79 -6.75
N ALA A 60 -2.05 6.01 -6.99
CA ALA A 60 -1.57 6.43 -8.30
C ALA A 60 -1.13 5.20 -9.08
N LEU A 61 -1.53 5.09 -10.35
CA LEU A 61 -1.13 3.97 -11.20
C LEU A 61 0.37 3.95 -11.53
N ASN A 62 1.05 5.09 -11.35
CA ASN A 62 2.49 5.23 -11.52
C ASN A 62 3.26 5.28 -10.18
N ASP A 63 2.65 4.83 -9.08
CA ASP A 63 3.32 4.68 -7.80
C ASP A 63 4.41 3.59 -7.91
N PRO A 64 5.69 3.90 -7.61
CA PRO A 64 6.78 2.93 -7.70
C PRO A 64 6.83 1.92 -6.54
N ILE A 65 6.03 2.13 -5.50
CA ILE A 65 5.94 1.25 -4.33
C ILE A 65 4.65 0.42 -4.39
N CYS A 66 3.52 1.07 -4.59
CA CYS A 66 2.20 0.44 -4.68
C CYS A 66 1.64 0.55 -6.10
N ASP A 67 2.26 -0.14 -7.05
CA ASP A 67 1.88 -0.06 -8.45
C ASP A 67 0.46 -0.63 -8.71
N LYS A 68 0.00 -0.50 -9.96
CA LYS A 68 -1.32 -0.97 -10.39
C LYS A 68 -1.62 -2.44 -10.02
N SER A 69 -0.63 -3.32 -10.06
CA SER A 69 -0.79 -4.76 -9.78
C SER A 69 -1.03 -5.04 -8.30
N THR A 70 -0.65 -4.12 -7.41
CA THR A 70 -0.83 -4.24 -5.96
C THR A 70 -2.21 -3.77 -5.48
N ILE A 71 -3.01 -3.13 -6.34
CA ILE A 71 -4.32 -2.60 -5.98
C ILE A 71 -5.35 -3.74 -5.91
N PRO A 72 -6.02 -3.96 -4.76
CA PRO A 72 -6.97 -5.06 -4.57
C PRO A 72 -8.36 -4.71 -5.13
N TYR A 73 -8.45 -4.66 -6.46
CA TYR A 73 -9.67 -4.23 -7.16
C TYR A 73 -10.89 -5.09 -6.82
N GLU A 74 -10.72 -6.42 -6.76
CA GLU A 74 -11.82 -7.34 -6.51
C GLU A 74 -12.32 -7.24 -5.07
N GLU A 75 -11.42 -7.20 -4.09
CA GLU A 75 -11.75 -7.11 -2.68
C GLU A 75 -12.42 -5.78 -2.34
N ILE A 76 -11.98 -4.68 -2.98
CA ILE A 76 -12.65 -3.38 -2.84
C ILE A 76 -14.04 -3.44 -3.47
N ALA A 77 -14.18 -3.96 -4.69
CA ALA A 77 -15.48 -4.06 -5.36
C ALA A 77 -16.50 -4.93 -4.61
N ASN A 78 -16.03 -5.94 -3.88
CA ASN A 78 -16.86 -6.86 -3.10
C ASN A 78 -17.32 -6.30 -1.74
N ASN A 79 -16.85 -5.13 -1.31
CA ASN A 79 -17.29 -4.52 -0.05
C ASN A 79 -17.96 -3.14 -0.29
N PRO A 80 -19.27 -2.99 0.00
CA PRO A 80 -20.00 -1.75 -0.27
C PRO A 80 -19.56 -0.54 0.57
N TYR A 81 -18.75 -0.75 1.60
CA TYR A 81 -18.18 0.34 2.40
C TYR A 81 -16.88 0.90 1.81
N LEU A 82 -16.32 0.28 0.77
CA LEU A 82 -15.03 0.64 0.22
C LEU A 82 -15.20 1.37 -1.11
N LEU A 83 -14.42 2.43 -1.29
CA LEU A 83 -14.34 3.19 -2.53
C LEU A 83 -12.88 3.25 -2.97
N LEU A 84 -12.62 3.01 -4.25
CA LEU A 84 -11.31 3.18 -4.86
C LEU A 84 -11.33 4.37 -5.83
N ALA A 85 -10.47 5.34 -5.59
CA ALA A 85 -10.17 6.41 -6.54
C ALA A 85 -8.70 6.30 -6.95
N HIS A 86 -8.44 5.96 -8.21
CA HIS A 86 -7.08 5.86 -8.70
C HIS A 86 -6.80 6.90 -9.79
N THR A 87 -5.61 7.50 -9.74
CA THR A 87 -5.16 8.51 -10.70
C THR A 87 -4.14 7.90 -11.65
N LYS A 88 -4.07 8.43 -12.88
CA LYS A 88 -3.00 8.03 -13.83
C LYS A 88 -1.62 8.41 -13.30
N TYR A 89 -1.53 9.55 -12.61
CA TYR A 89 -0.29 10.11 -12.08
C TYR A 89 -0.48 10.62 -10.65
N GLY A 90 0.59 10.53 -9.88
CA GLY A 90 0.67 10.98 -8.48
C GLY A 90 1.90 10.44 -7.77
N GLY A 91 2.56 9.40 -8.30
CA GLY A 91 3.64 8.73 -7.60
C GLY A 91 3.17 8.19 -6.24
N HIS A 92 4.11 7.92 -5.32
CA HIS A 92 3.74 7.45 -3.99
C HIS A 92 3.11 8.55 -3.11
N LEU A 93 3.64 9.78 -3.21
CA LEU A 93 3.26 10.91 -2.35
C LEU A 93 3.09 12.24 -3.11
N ALA A 94 3.17 12.23 -4.43
CA ALA A 94 3.31 13.42 -5.28
C ALA A 94 2.01 13.78 -6.04
N TYR A 95 0.89 13.81 -5.32
CA TYR A 95 -0.40 14.22 -5.87
C TYR A 95 -0.47 15.74 -6.02
N PHE A 96 -0.01 16.26 -7.16
CA PHE A 96 -0.02 17.69 -7.47
C PHE A 96 -0.87 18.01 -8.70
N GLU A 97 -1.49 19.19 -8.70
CA GLU A 97 -2.29 19.71 -9.81
C GLU A 97 -1.90 21.13 -10.24
N GLY A 98 -2.11 21.41 -11.53
CA GLY A 98 -1.88 22.71 -12.14
C GLY A 98 -0.41 23.13 -12.23
N LEU A 99 -0.15 24.26 -12.89
CA LEU A 99 1.21 24.81 -13.07
C LEU A 99 1.87 25.24 -11.76
N GLY A 100 1.08 25.49 -10.72
CA GLY A 100 1.56 25.88 -9.39
C GLY A 100 1.90 24.72 -8.46
N LEU A 101 1.86 23.47 -8.93
CA LEU A 101 2.12 22.26 -8.12
C LEU A 101 1.32 22.25 -6.80
N LYS A 102 0.03 22.58 -6.88
CA LYS A 102 -0.83 22.61 -5.70
C LYS A 102 -1.10 21.18 -5.24
N PRO A 103 -1.05 20.86 -3.94
CA PRO A 103 -1.45 19.56 -3.45
C PRO A 103 -2.89 19.27 -3.85
N TRP A 104 -3.09 18.23 -4.65
CA TRP A 104 -4.41 17.78 -5.06
C TRP A 104 -5.07 17.14 -3.84
N LEU A 105 -4.46 16.07 -3.32
CA LEU A 105 -5.01 15.10 -2.36
C LEU A 105 -5.79 15.68 -1.15
N PRO A 106 -5.31 16.72 -0.44
CA PRO A 106 -6.01 17.21 0.75
C PRO A 106 -7.44 17.67 0.48
N LYS A 107 -7.69 18.25 -0.71
CA LYS A 107 -9.02 18.71 -1.09
C LYS A 107 -10.00 17.55 -1.25
N GLN A 108 -9.59 16.45 -1.89
CA GLN A 108 -10.46 15.30 -2.13
C GLN A 108 -10.75 14.56 -0.82
N LEU A 109 -9.76 14.44 0.08
CA LEU A 109 -9.97 13.87 1.41
C LEU A 109 -10.97 14.69 2.23
N ALA A 110 -10.85 16.02 2.21
CA ALA A 110 -11.80 16.90 2.89
C ALA A 110 -13.21 16.76 2.32
N GLN A 111 -13.36 16.69 0.99
CA GLN A 111 -14.66 16.48 0.34
C GLN A 111 -15.28 15.12 0.70
N PHE A 112 -14.48 14.05 0.75
CA PHE A 112 -14.95 12.74 1.17
C PHE A 112 -15.45 12.75 2.61
N VAL A 113 -14.65 13.29 3.54
CA VAL A 113 -15.03 13.38 4.96
C VAL A 113 -16.29 14.24 5.13
N GLN A 114 -16.37 15.38 4.45
CA GLN A 114 -17.55 16.24 4.49
C GLN A 114 -18.80 15.49 4.03
N ALA A 115 -18.73 14.79 2.90
CA ALA A 115 -19.85 13.99 2.39
C ALA A 115 -20.29 12.91 3.38
N MET A 116 -19.36 12.26 4.10
CA MET A 116 -19.70 11.24 5.10
C MET A 116 -20.31 11.83 6.39
N VAL A 117 -19.93 13.06 6.75
CA VAL A 117 -20.49 13.77 7.92
C VAL A 117 -21.86 14.36 7.63
N GLU A 118 -22.03 14.98 6.46
CA GLU A 118 -23.29 15.63 6.03
C GLU A 118 -24.38 14.62 5.63
N TRP A 119 -24.02 13.36 5.34
CA TRP A 119 -24.98 12.31 5.04
C TRP A 119 -25.84 11.89 6.26
N LYS A 120 -25.54 12.42 7.45
CA LYS A 120 -26.33 12.13 8.67
C LYS A 120 -27.70 12.81 8.68
#